data_AF-A0A4Q5T6L3-F1
#
_entry.id   AF-A0A4Q5T6L3-F1
#
_cell.length_a   1.000
_cell.length_b   1.000
_cell.length_c   1.000
_cell.angle_alpha   90.00
_cell.angle_beta   90.00
_cell.angle_gamma   90.00
#
_symmetry.space_group_name_H-M   'P 1'
#
loop_
_entity.id
_entity.type
_entity.pdbx_description
1 polymer ?
#
loop_
_entity_poly.entity_id
_entity_poly.type
_entity_poly.pdbx_seq_one_letter_code
_entity_poly.pdbx_strand_id
1 'polypeptide(L)'
;MDLGKNVINQQVDMVKKIMTDSEKVTAHIQQLPAAQADIVQLLRLAILETDKSVAEHIKWNSPAFYYSGEIKAFDAKEYKRDIVVLNLHRGKILLVFPTGARVTDQPLLDG
;
A
#
# COMPACT_ATOMS: atom_id res chain seq x y z
N MET A 1 -36.80 11.68 -34.70
CA MET A 1 -35.61 10.88 -34.33
C MET A 1 -34.70 11.78 -33.53
N ASP A 2 -34.72 11.59 -32.21
CA ASP A 2 -34.08 12.42 -31.19
C ASP A 2 -32.62 12.02 -31.04
N LEU A 3 -31.73 12.72 -31.74
CA LEU A 3 -30.27 12.50 -31.73
C LEU A 3 -29.58 13.21 -30.54
N GLY A 4 -30.33 13.84 -29.63
CA GLY A 4 -29.79 14.65 -28.54
C GLY A 4 -29.45 13.91 -27.25
N LYS A 5 -29.90 12.65 -27.08
CA LYS A 5 -29.74 11.91 -25.81
C LYS A 5 -28.48 11.05 -25.73
N ASN A 6 -27.79 10.82 -26.85
CA ASN A 6 -26.65 9.90 -26.88
C ASN A 6 -25.29 10.56 -26.60
N VAL A 7 -25.23 11.90 -26.61
CA VAL A 7 -24.00 12.66 -26.31
C VAL A 7 -23.85 12.89 -24.80
N ILE A 8 -24.98 12.97 -24.07
CA ILE A 8 -24.99 13.24 -22.63
C ILE A 8 -24.55 12.02 -21.81
N ASN A 9 -24.74 10.80 -22.31
CA ASN A 9 -24.37 9.57 -21.61
C ASN A 9 -22.90 9.15 -21.79
N GLN A 10 -22.15 9.69 -22.75
CA GLN A 10 -20.72 9.38 -22.90
C GLN A 10 -19.81 10.30 -22.08
N GLN A 11 -20.31 11.47 -21.66
CA GLN A 11 -19.54 12.43 -20.87
C GLN A 11 -19.48 12.06 -19.37
N VAL A 12 -20.39 11.21 -18.89
CA VAL A 12 -20.41 10.69 -17.50
C VAL A 12 -19.53 9.45 -17.30
N ASP A 13 -19.08 8.79 -18.37
CA ASP A 13 -18.25 7.57 -18.32
C ASP A 13 -16.74 7.82 -18.31
N MET A 14 -16.29 9.07 -18.21
CA MET A 14 -14.87 9.40 -18.03
C MET A 14 -14.59 10.23 -16.78
N VAL A 15 -15.18 9.85 -15.65
CA VAL A 15 -14.48 10.03 -14.37
C VAL A 15 -13.32 9.03 -14.40
N LYS A 16 -12.10 9.50 -14.64
CA LYS A 16 -10.88 8.69 -14.55
C LYS A 16 -10.91 7.93 -13.22
N LYS A 17 -11.18 6.61 -13.26
CA LYS A 17 -11.28 5.77 -12.06
C LYS A 17 -10.01 5.95 -11.24
N ILE A 18 -10.13 6.54 -10.06
CA ILE A 18 -9.02 6.67 -9.13
C ILE A 18 -8.79 5.28 -8.56
N MET A 19 -7.61 4.71 -8.84
CA MET A 19 -7.25 3.40 -8.29
C MET A 19 -7.17 3.46 -6.77
N THR A 20 -7.66 2.43 -6.11
CA THR A 20 -7.43 2.22 -4.69
C THR A 20 -5.94 1.95 -4.43
N ASP A 21 -5.51 2.07 -3.17
CA ASP A 21 -4.11 1.80 -2.83
C ASP A 21 -3.73 0.34 -3.07
N SER A 22 -4.63 -0.61 -2.80
CA SER A 22 -4.42 -2.02 -3.15
C SER A 22 -4.37 -2.25 -4.66
N GLU A 23 -5.17 -1.55 -5.46
CA GLU A 23 -5.09 -1.62 -6.92
C GLU A 23 -3.73 -1.07 -7.42
N LYS A 24 -3.23 0.01 -6.82
CA LYS A 24 -1.90 0.57 -7.16
C LYS A 24 -0.77 -0.39 -6.81
N VAL A 25 -0.83 -1.02 -5.63
CA VAL A 25 0.17 -2.03 -5.23
C VAL A 25 0.12 -3.24 -6.17
N THR A 26 -1.07 -3.74 -6.51
CA THR A 26 -1.23 -4.83 -7.48
C THR A 26 -0.61 -4.46 -8.84
N ALA A 27 -0.90 -3.26 -9.35
CA ALA A 27 -0.34 -2.80 -10.62
C ALA A 27 1.20 -2.66 -10.56
N HIS A 28 1.75 -2.23 -9.42
CA HIS A 28 3.20 -2.16 -9.22
C HIS A 28 3.83 -3.56 -9.25
N ILE A 29 3.24 -4.54 -8.55
CA ILE A 29 3.76 -5.92 -8.51
C ILE A 29 3.72 -6.57 -9.90
N GLN A 30 2.67 -6.31 -10.69
CA GLN A 30 2.54 -6.83 -12.05
C GLN A 30 3.62 -6.34 -13.02
N GLN A 31 4.32 -5.25 -12.70
CA GLN A 31 5.42 -4.71 -13.51
C GLN A 31 6.79 -5.30 -13.13
N LEU A 32 6.87 -6.09 -12.06
CA LEU A 32 8.11 -6.71 -11.61
C LEU A 32 8.44 -7.98 -12.41
N PRO A 33 9.72 -8.36 -12.51
CA PRO A 33 10.10 -9.68 -13.01
C PRO A 33 9.40 -10.79 -12.20
N ALA A 34 8.96 -11.86 -12.86
CA ALA A 34 8.11 -12.91 -12.25
C ALA A 34 8.60 -13.40 -10.88
N ALA A 35 9.88 -13.78 -10.78
CA ALA A 35 10.46 -14.25 -9.51
C ALA A 35 10.44 -13.18 -8.40
N GLN A 36 10.61 -11.90 -8.75
CA GLN A 36 10.51 -10.80 -7.79
C GLN A 36 9.05 -10.53 -7.42
N ALA A 37 8.13 -10.57 -8.40
CA ALA A 37 6.70 -10.38 -8.20
C ALA A 37 6.14 -11.41 -7.21
N ASP A 38 6.49 -12.69 -7.36
CA ASP A 38 6.04 -13.78 -6.49
C ASP A 38 6.47 -13.54 -5.02
N ILE A 39 7.73 -13.14 -4.80
CA ILE A 39 8.25 -12.88 -3.46
C ILE A 39 7.58 -11.63 -2.86
N VAL A 40 7.43 -10.55 -3.64
CA VAL A 40 6.76 -9.33 -3.16
C VAL A 40 5.29 -9.58 -2.84
N GLN A 41 4.60 -10.39 -3.64
CA GLN A 41 3.22 -10.78 -3.37
C GLN A 41 3.10 -11.63 -2.11
N LEU A 42 4.01 -12.58 -1.90
CA LEU A 42 4.06 -13.38 -0.67
C LEU A 42 4.28 -12.49 0.56
N LEU A 43 5.24 -11.56 0.50
CA LEU A 43 5.49 -10.62 1.60
C LEU A 43 4.28 -9.72 1.87
N ARG A 44 3.63 -9.21 0.82
CA ARG A 44 2.41 -8.40 0.93
C ARG A 44 1.32 -9.15 1.69
N LEU A 45 1.02 -10.39 1.30
CA LEU A 45 0.01 -11.21 1.98
C LEU A 45 0.41 -11.47 3.43
N ALA A 46 1.64 -11.90 3.67
CA ALA A 46 2.12 -12.18 5.03
C ALA A 46 2.00 -10.95 5.95
N ILE A 47 2.28 -9.74 5.44
CA ILE A 47 2.16 -8.50 6.21
C ILE A 47 0.68 -8.13 6.46
N LEU A 48 -0.16 -8.16 5.43
CA LEU A 48 -1.58 -7.78 5.55
C LEU A 48 -2.40 -8.77 6.39
N GLU A 49 -2.01 -10.05 6.41
CA GLU A 49 -2.67 -11.09 7.20
C GLU A 49 -2.30 -11.03 8.68
N THR A 50 -1.28 -10.25 9.07
CA THR A 50 -0.88 -10.14 10.49
C THR A 50 -1.97 -9.52 11.36
N ASP A 51 -2.62 -8.45 10.89
CA ASP A 51 -3.68 -7.76 11.60
C ASP A 51 -4.53 -6.90 10.65
N LYS A 52 -5.83 -6.77 10.92
CA LYS A 52 -6.79 -6.00 10.11
C LYS A 52 -6.51 -4.50 10.07
N SER A 53 -5.75 -4.00 11.04
CA SER A 53 -5.30 -2.61 11.13
C SER A 53 -4.03 -2.35 10.32
N VAL A 54 -3.52 -3.32 9.56
CA VAL A 54 -2.43 -3.10 8.60
C VAL A 54 -3.01 -2.81 7.23
N ALA A 55 -2.63 -1.67 6.66
CA ALA A 55 -2.97 -1.28 5.30
C ALA A 55 -1.70 -1.05 4.46
N GLU A 56 -1.90 -0.88 3.15
CA GLU A 56 -0.83 -0.72 2.18
C GLU A 56 -1.05 0.51 1.29
N HIS A 57 0.03 1.04 0.74
CA HIS A 57 0.01 2.04 -0.32
C HIS A 57 1.32 2.04 -1.13
N ILE A 58 1.40 2.91 -2.13
CA ILE A 58 2.65 3.20 -2.82
C ILE A 58 3.28 4.46 -2.22
N LYS A 59 4.49 4.30 -1.67
CA LYS A 59 5.32 5.38 -1.14
C LYS A 59 6.68 5.32 -1.83
N TRP A 60 7.13 6.46 -2.37
CA TRP A 60 8.41 6.55 -3.10
C TRP A 60 8.58 5.47 -4.20
N ASN A 61 7.51 5.20 -4.96
CA ASN A 61 7.47 4.14 -5.98
C ASN A 61 7.79 2.74 -5.44
N SER A 62 7.33 2.43 -4.22
CA SER A 62 7.49 1.12 -3.60
C SER A 62 6.27 0.77 -2.76
N PRO A 63 5.91 -0.53 -2.64
CA PRO A 63 4.92 -0.98 -1.67
C PRO A 63 5.37 -0.63 -0.25
N ALA A 64 4.48 0.00 0.50
CA ALA A 64 4.70 0.37 1.89
C ALA A 64 3.46 0.04 2.72
N PHE A 65 3.67 -0.34 3.96
CA PHE A 65 2.66 -0.84 4.87
C PHE A 65 2.62 0.01 6.13
N TYR A 66 1.41 0.31 6.59
CA TYR A 66 1.18 1.24 7.68
C TYR A 66 -0.01 0.83 8.55
N TYR A 67 -0.01 1.29 9.79
CA TYR A 67 -1.11 1.12 10.72
C TYR A 67 -2.28 2.06 10.38
N SER A 68 -3.41 1.49 9.99
CA SER A 68 -4.66 2.16 9.61
C SER A 68 -5.66 2.30 10.76
N GLY A 69 -5.38 1.70 11.92
CA GLY A 69 -6.23 1.83 13.10
C GLY A 69 -6.17 3.22 13.76
N GLU A 70 -6.89 3.35 14.86
CA GLU A 70 -6.95 4.59 15.63
C GLU A 70 -5.62 4.89 16.34
N ILE A 71 -5.14 6.12 16.24
CA ILE A 71 -3.98 6.60 16.99
C ILE A 71 -4.24 8.03 17.44
N LYS A 72 -3.73 8.40 18.63
CA LYS A 72 -3.73 9.78 19.09
C LYS A 72 -2.99 10.67 18.08
N ALA A 73 -3.45 11.91 17.90
CA ALA A 73 -2.78 12.86 17.03
C ALA A 73 -1.29 13.01 17.38
N PHE A 74 -0.44 13.05 16.36
CA PHE A 74 1.00 13.10 16.49
C PHE A 74 1.61 13.89 15.31
N ASP A 75 2.86 14.32 15.44
CA ASP A 75 3.58 14.97 14.32
C ASP A 75 3.86 13.94 13.22
N ALA A 76 3.38 14.19 12.00
CA ALA A 76 3.55 13.29 10.86
C ALA A 76 5.04 12.91 10.58
N LYS A 77 6.00 13.77 10.98
CA LYS A 77 7.44 13.50 10.84
C LYS A 77 7.97 12.41 11.79
N GLU A 78 7.16 11.97 12.75
CA GLU A 78 7.51 10.88 13.67
C GLU A 78 7.27 9.48 13.08
N TYR A 79 6.62 9.39 11.91
CA TYR A 79 6.36 8.14 11.19
C TYR A 79 5.70 7.04 12.04
N LYS A 80 4.90 7.41 13.06
CA LYS A 80 4.30 6.45 14.01
C LYS A 80 3.37 5.41 13.39
N ARG A 81 2.88 5.65 12.18
CA ARG A 81 2.05 4.69 11.42
C ARG A 81 2.87 3.79 10.51
N ASP A 82 4.07 4.18 10.10
CA ASP A 82 4.83 3.41 9.12
C ASP A 82 5.36 2.12 9.77
N ILE A 83 5.05 0.98 9.15
CA ILE A 83 5.47 -0.33 9.61
C ILE A 83 6.71 -0.78 8.82
N VAL A 84 6.56 -0.93 7.50
CA VAL A 84 7.64 -1.42 6.63
C VAL A 84 7.48 -0.92 5.19
N VAL A 85 8.60 -0.62 4.53
CA VAL A 85 8.66 -0.31 3.09
C VAL A 85 9.49 -1.38 2.39
N LEU A 86 8.97 -1.92 1.28
CA LEU A 86 9.71 -2.85 0.43
C LEU A 86 10.53 -2.06 -0.61
N ASN A 87 11.79 -1.76 -0.30
CA ASN A 87 12.68 -1.10 -1.26
C ASN A 87 13.19 -2.13 -2.28
N LEU A 88 12.74 -1.97 -3.52
CA LEU A 88 13.06 -2.85 -4.64
C LEU A 88 14.22 -2.25 -5.44
N HIS A 89 15.45 -2.73 -5.20
CA HIS A 89 16.65 -2.16 -5.82
C HIS A 89 17.53 -3.23 -6.45
N ARG A 90 17.74 -3.15 -7.76
CA ARG A 90 18.66 -4.03 -8.53
C ARG A 90 18.43 -5.52 -8.25
N GLY A 91 17.18 -5.96 -8.29
CA GLY A 91 16.77 -7.34 -8.03
C GLY A 91 16.80 -7.76 -6.55
N LYS A 92 17.14 -6.86 -5.64
CA LYS A 92 17.06 -7.10 -4.19
C LYS A 92 15.74 -6.55 -3.64
N ILE A 93 15.21 -7.24 -2.64
CA ILE A 93 14.04 -6.82 -1.87
C ILE A 93 14.56 -6.50 -0.46
N LEU A 94 14.55 -5.22 -0.09
CA LEU A 94 15.00 -4.76 1.21
C LEU A 94 13.78 -4.34 2.04
N LEU A 95 13.59 -4.96 3.20
CA LEU A 95 12.56 -4.57 4.16
C LEU A 95 13.11 -3.45 5.03
N VAL A 96 12.61 -2.23 4.85
CA VAL A 96 13.01 -1.06 5.62
C VAL A 96 11.97 -0.80 6.69
N PHE A 97 12.37 -0.91 7.97
CA PHE A 97 11.53 -0.65 9.14
C PHE A 97 11.88 0.73 9.74
N PRO A 98 11.11 1.80 9.44
CA PRO A 98 11.49 3.18 9.83
C PRO A 98 11.63 3.36 11.35
N THR A 99 10.86 2.60 12.12
CA THR A 99 10.87 2.60 13.60
C THR A 99 11.35 1.27 14.19
N GLY A 100 11.90 0.37 13.37
CA GLY A 100 12.25 -1.00 13.78
C GLY A 100 13.24 -1.07 14.94
N ALA A 101 14.16 -0.10 15.04
CA ALA A 101 15.11 0.00 16.15
C ALA A 101 14.46 0.27 17.53
N ARG A 102 13.17 0.63 17.54
CA ARG A 102 12.38 0.89 18.76
C ARG A 102 11.44 -0.26 19.12
N VAL A 103 11.38 -1.30 18.27
CA VAL A 103 10.59 -2.50 18.56
C VAL A 103 11.30 -3.27 19.65
N THR A 104 10.57 -3.57 20.72
CA THR A 104 11.02 -4.45 21.80
C THR A 104 10.26 -5.77 21.68
N ASP A 105 10.70 -6.82 22.36
CA ASP A 105 10.00 -8.13 22.38
C ASP A 105 8.63 -8.06 23.08
N GLN A 106 8.22 -6.89 23.55
CA GLN A 106 6.90 -6.63 24.11
C GLN A 106 5.92 -6.26 22.99
N PRO A 107 4.70 -6.84 22.99
CA PRO A 107 3.67 -6.48 22.02
C PRO A 107 3.43 -4.96 22.02
N LEU A 108 3.32 -4.37 20.83
CA LEU A 108 3.06 -2.93 20.67
C LEU A 108 1.63 -2.52 21.08
N LEU A 109 0.75 -3.51 21.25
CA LEU A 109 -0.66 -3.33 21.63
C LEU A 109 -0.91 -4.17 22.88
N ASP A 110 -1.34 -3.51 23.96
CA ASP A 110 -2.01 -4.18 25.07
C ASP A 110 -3.39 -4.63 24.54
N GLY A 111 -3.62 -5.95 24.53
CA GLY A 111 -4.93 -6.52 24.22
C GLY A 111 -5.97 -6.18 25.28
#